data_AF-A0A953YXV6-F1
#
_entry.id   AF-A0A953YXV6-F1
#
_cell.length_a   1.000
_cell.length_b   1.000
_cell.length_c   1.000
_cell.angle_alpha   90.00
_cell.angle_beta   90.00
_cell.angle_gamma   90.00
#
_symmetry.space_group_name_H-M   'P 1'
#
loop_
_entity.id
_entity.type
_entity.pdbx_description
1 polymer ?
#
loop_
_entity_poly.entity_id
_entity_poly.type
_entity_poly.pdbx_seq_one_letter_code
_entity_poly.pdbx_strand_id
1 'polypeptide(L)'
;YFGISDDYRPIPELDGWLRRRIRMCYWKQWRKPRTKVRKLLALGTSRGQAIRTGLSSKAYWHLARTLATQTGMTNDWLKSQGLSSVRDLWMKAHGYA
;
A
#
# COMPACT_ATOMS: atom_id res chain seq x y z
N TYR A 1 0.38 19.97 -12.81
CA TYR A 1 0.69 19.65 -14.23
C TYR A 1 -0.33 18.65 -14.79
N PHE A 2 -0.26 17.35 -14.45
CA PHE A 2 -1.19 16.33 -14.98
C PHE A 2 -2.63 16.38 -14.45
N GLY A 3 -2.93 17.29 -13.51
CA GLY A 3 -4.29 17.44 -12.96
C GLY A 3 -5.27 18.20 -13.87
N ILE A 4 -4.86 18.57 -15.09
CA ILE A 4 -5.70 19.27 -16.10
C ILE A 4 -6.32 18.25 -17.08
N SER A 5 -5.91 16.98 -17.01
CA SER A 5 -6.43 15.96 -17.93
C SER A 5 -7.84 15.54 -17.53
N ASP A 6 -8.78 15.61 -18.48
CA ASP A 6 -10.18 15.20 -18.31
C ASP A 6 -10.36 13.66 -18.21
N ASP A 7 -9.36 12.86 -18.60
CA ASP A 7 -9.47 11.40 -18.53
C ASP A 7 -9.24 10.90 -17.10
N TYR A 8 -10.35 10.62 -16.41
CA TYR A 8 -10.35 10.06 -15.06
C TYR A 8 -10.07 8.55 -15.03
N ARG A 9 -10.30 7.81 -16.12
CA ARG A 9 -10.22 6.35 -16.14
C ARG A 9 -8.89 5.77 -15.66
N PRO A 10 -7.70 6.32 -16.02
CA PRO A 10 -6.42 5.77 -15.56
C PRO A 10 -6.09 6.14 -14.10
N ILE A 11 -6.77 7.14 -13.51
CA ILE A 11 -6.40 7.69 -12.19
C ILE A 11 -6.55 6.67 -11.06
N PRO A 12 -7.67 5.92 -10.93
CA PRO A 12 -7.80 4.90 -9.88
C PRO A 12 -6.80 3.76 -10.00
N GLU A 13 -6.47 3.33 -11.22
CA GLU A 13 -5.49 2.27 -11.46
C GLU A 13 -4.09 2.70 -11.06
N LEU A 14 -3.70 3.92 -11.43
CA LEU A 14 -2.43 4.53 -11.06
C LEU A 14 -2.32 4.67 -9.53
N ASP A 15 -3.38 5.13 -8.87
CA ASP A 15 -3.43 5.24 -7.41
C ASP A 15 -3.27 3.87 -6.73
N GLY A 16 -3.94 2.83 -7.26
CA GLY A 16 -3.79 1.45 -6.79
C GLY A 16 -2.38 0.92 -6.98
N TRP A 17 -1.75 1.19 -8.13
CA TRP A 17 -0.37 0.82 -8.42
C TRP A 17 0.60 1.50 -7.45
N LEU A 18 0.42 2.80 -7.19
CA LEU A 18 1.25 3.57 -6.28
C LEU A 18 1.16 3.02 -4.85
N ARG A 19 -0.05 2.76 -4.35
CA ARG A 19 -0.26 2.14 -3.03
C ARG A 19 0.45 0.80 -2.91
N ARG A 20 0.37 -0.06 -3.95
CA ARG A 20 1.12 -1.33 -3.97
C ARG A 20 2.64 -1.11 -3.95
N ARG A 21 3.13 -0.12 -4.70
CA ARG A 21 4.55 0.21 -4.74
C ARG A 21 5.06 0.69 -3.38
N ILE A 22 4.30 1.52 -2.69
CA ILE A 22 4.65 1.97 -1.33
C ILE A 22 4.65 0.82 -0.33
N ARG A 23 3.66 -0.08 -0.36
CA ARG A 23 3.67 -1.31 0.47
C ARG A 23 4.92 -2.15 0.23
N MET A 24 5.35 -2.26 -1.03
CA MET A 24 6.58 -2.96 -1.38
C MET A 24 7.82 -2.27 -0.78
N CYS A 25 7.88 -0.94 -0.79
CA CYS A 25 8.96 -0.17 -0.16
C CYS A 25 9.04 -0.41 1.34
N TYR A 26 7.92 -0.36 2.07
CA TYR A 26 7.87 -0.74 3.49
C TYR A 26 8.32 -2.19 3.71
N TRP A 27 7.87 -3.10 2.85
CA TRP A 27 8.26 -4.51 2.93
C TRP A 27 9.77 -4.72 2.74
N LYS A 28 10.40 -3.96 1.83
CA LYS A 28 11.85 -3.95 1.60
C LYS A 28 12.59 -3.31 2.78
N GLN A 29 12.03 -2.25 3.38
CA GLN A 29 12.59 -1.61 4.57
C GLN A 29 12.64 -2.57 5.76
N TRP A 30 11.63 -3.44 5.90
CA TRP A 30 11.59 -4.49 6.94
C TRP A 30 12.47 -5.68 6.58
N ARG A 31 13.80 -5.52 6.65
CA ARG A 31 14.77 -6.54 6.19
C ARG A 31 14.60 -7.94 6.82
N LYS A 32 14.43 -8.03 8.15
CA LYS A 32 14.43 -9.31 8.87
C LYS A 32 13.02 -9.94 8.93
N PRO A 33 12.85 -11.27 8.74
CA PRO A 33 11.55 -11.93 8.85
C PRO A 33 10.84 -11.66 10.18
N ARG A 34 11.58 -11.73 11.31
CA ARG A 34 11.05 -11.41 12.65
C ARG A 34 10.48 -9.98 12.72
N THR A 35 11.12 -9.01 12.06
CA THR A 35 10.65 -7.62 12.00
C THR A 35 9.38 -7.51 11.17
N LYS A 36 9.31 -8.18 10.01
CA LYS A 36 8.10 -8.20 9.16
C LYS A 36 6.89 -8.73 9.92
N VAL A 37 7.04 -9.88 10.58
CA VAL A 37 5.97 -10.49 11.38
C VAL A 37 5.53 -9.57 12.51
N ARG A 38 6.48 -9.02 13.29
CA ARG A 38 6.17 -8.10 14.39
C ARG A 38 5.43 -6.85 13.93
N LYS A 39 5.85 -6.24 12.81
CA LYS A 39 5.20 -5.05 12.25
C LYS A 39 3.79 -5.36 11.73
N LEU A 40 3.61 -6.46 11.01
CA LEU A 40 2.28 -6.88 10.55
C LEU A 40 1.32 -7.17 11.70
N LEU A 41 1.79 -7.83 12.76
CA LEU A 41 0.99 -8.07 13.97
C LEU A 41 0.59 -6.75 14.65
N ALA A 42 1.52 -5.80 14.79
CA ALA A 42 1.24 -4.48 15.34
C ALA A 42 0.24 -3.67 14.50
N LEU A 43 0.15 -3.97 13.19
CA LEU A 43 -0.81 -3.38 12.26
C LEU A 43 -2.13 -4.16 12.18
N GLY A 44 -2.36 -5.16 13.04
CA GLY A 44 -3.63 -5.90 13.12
C GLY A 44 -3.76 -7.07 12.14
N THR A 45 -2.71 -7.46 11.43
CA THR A 45 -2.74 -8.68 10.60
C THR A 45 -2.81 -9.93 11.48
N SER A 46 -3.63 -10.91 11.08
CA SER A 46 -3.72 -12.19 11.82
C SER A 46 -2.36 -12.90 11.89
N ARG A 47 -2.07 -13.51 13.04
CA ARG A 47 -0.76 -14.13 13.33
C ARG A 47 -0.33 -15.16 12.29
N GLY A 48 -1.26 -16.03 11.88
CA GLY A 48 -0.98 -17.05 10.87
C GLY A 48 -0.64 -16.48 9.50
N GLN A 49 -1.28 -15.38 9.08
CA GLN A 49 -1.00 -14.71 7.81
C GLN A 49 0.30 -13.92 7.87
N ALA A 50 0.57 -13.26 9.01
CA ALA A 50 1.78 -12.50 9.25
C ALA A 50 3.02 -13.40 9.19
N ILE A 51 2.99 -14.57 9.85
CA ILE A 51 4.08 -15.55 9.84
C ILE A 51 4.31 -16.09 8.43
N ARG A 52 3.26 -16.58 7.75
CA ARG A 52 3.37 -17.13 6.38
C ARG A 52 3.95 -16.12 5.39
N THR A 53 3.51 -14.87 5.47
CA THR A 53 3.96 -13.82 4.55
C THR A 53 5.36 -13.34 4.90
N GLY A 54 5.66 -13.16 6.19
CA GLY A 54 6.95 -12.66 6.68
C GLY A 54 8.13 -13.61 6.43
N LEU A 55 7.88 -14.93 6.44
CA LEU A 55 8.88 -15.98 6.14
C LEU A 55 8.93 -16.37 4.66
N SER A 56 8.04 -15.85 3.83
CA SER A 56 7.98 -16.24 2.42
C SER A 56 9.22 -15.77 1.65
N SER A 57 9.77 -16.68 0.82
CA SER A 57 10.86 -16.42 -0.12
C SER A 57 10.43 -15.69 -1.39
N LYS A 58 9.14 -15.36 -1.52
CA LYS A 58 8.60 -14.70 -2.72
C LYS A 58 9.12 -13.27 -2.85
N ALA A 59 9.22 -12.80 -4.09
CA ALA A 59 9.65 -11.44 -4.40
C ALA A 59 8.77 -10.37 -3.74
N TYR A 60 9.36 -9.21 -3.41
CA TYR A 60 8.67 -8.13 -2.70
C TYR A 60 7.41 -7.64 -3.43
N TRP A 61 7.45 -7.55 -4.76
CA TRP A 61 6.29 -7.13 -5.56
C TRP A 61 5.12 -8.11 -5.45
N HIS A 62 5.41 -9.42 -5.39
CA HIS A 62 4.40 -10.44 -5.14
C HIS A 62 3.84 -10.26 -3.71
N LEU A 63 4.71 -10.10 -2.71
CA LEU A 63 4.30 -9.98 -1.32
C LEU A 63 3.47 -8.73 -1.04
N ALA A 64 3.73 -7.61 -1.72
CA ALA A 64 2.96 -6.36 -1.58
C ALA A 64 1.49 -6.45 -2.02
N ARG A 65 1.09 -7.51 -2.73
CA ARG A 65 -0.32 -7.77 -3.12
C ARG A 65 -1.02 -8.75 -2.18
N THR A 66 -0.30 -9.38 -1.25
CA THR A 66 -0.87 -10.43 -0.39
C THR A 66 -1.84 -9.87 0.63
N LEU A 67 -2.77 -10.72 1.08
CA LEU A 67 -3.77 -10.35 2.10
C LEU A 67 -3.10 -9.80 3.37
N ALA A 68 -2.00 -10.40 3.83
CA ALA A 68 -1.28 -9.93 5.00
C ALA A 68 -0.78 -8.48 4.85
N THR A 69 -0.20 -8.14 3.69
CA THR A 69 0.24 -6.76 3.44
C THR A 69 -0.92 -5.79 3.26
N GLN A 70 -2.05 -6.21 2.69
CA GLN A 70 -3.21 -5.33 2.50
C GLN A 70 -3.98 -5.09 3.80
N THR A 71 -4.11 -6.11 4.64
CA THR A 71 -4.77 -6.03 5.95
C THR A 71 -3.91 -5.32 7.00
N GLY A 72 -2.58 -5.46 6.95
CA GLY A 72 -1.69 -4.68 7.81
C GLY A 72 -1.48 -3.25 7.32
N MET A 73 -1.04 -3.07 6.06
CA MET A 73 -0.84 -1.74 5.48
C MET A 73 -2.12 -1.33 4.72
N THR A 74 -3.19 -1.08 5.46
CA THR A 74 -4.48 -0.62 4.91
C THR A 74 -4.33 0.73 4.20
N ASN A 75 -5.30 1.09 3.38
CA ASN A 75 -5.27 2.39 2.69
C ASN A 75 -5.31 3.55 3.70
N ASP A 76 -6.09 3.40 4.77
CA ASP A 76 -6.19 4.40 5.83
C ASP A 76 -4.89 4.52 6.60
N TRP A 77 -4.22 3.39 6.88
CA TRP A 77 -2.90 3.41 7.47
C TRP A 77 -1.91 4.13 6.55
N LEU A 78 -1.88 3.83 5.26
CA LEU A 78 -1.01 4.54 4.31
C LEU A 78 -1.31 6.04 4.27
N LYS A 79 -2.58 6.45 4.32
CA LYS A 79 -3.00 7.85 4.41
C LYS A 79 -2.48 8.50 5.69
N SER A 80 -2.53 7.81 6.83
CA SER A 80 -1.96 8.28 8.10
C SER A 80 -0.44 8.43 8.07
N GLN A 81 0.25 7.66 7.21
CA GLN A 81 1.69 7.81 6.98
C GLN A 81 2.04 8.97 6.02
N GLY A 82 1.04 9.71 5.54
CA GLY A 82 1.21 10.86 4.64
C GLY A 82 1.06 10.54 3.15
N LEU A 83 0.65 9.32 2.77
CA LEU A 83 0.38 9.01 1.36
C LEU A 83 -0.89 9.72 0.91
N SER A 84 -0.74 10.75 0.08
CA SER A 84 -1.85 11.41 -0.58
C SER A 84 -2.36 10.56 -1.74
N SER A 85 -3.69 10.41 -1.86
CA SER A 85 -4.28 9.70 -3.00
C SER A 85 -4.22 10.58 -4.24
N VAL A 86 -3.77 10.00 -5.36
CA VAL A 86 -3.74 10.69 -6.65
C VAL A 86 -5.16 11.04 -7.10
N ARG A 87 -6.12 10.15 -6.79
CA ARG A 87 -7.54 10.37 -7.03
C ARG A 87 -8.05 11.61 -6.28
N ASP A 88 -7.78 11.71 -4.99
CA ASP A 88 -8.21 12.85 -4.16
C ASP A 88 -7.63 14.17 -4.69
N LEU A 89 -6.37 14.16 -5.12
CA LEU A 89 -5.73 15.34 -5.73
C LEU A 89 -6.37 15.71 -7.07
N TRP A 90 -6.72 14.73 -7.90
CA TRP A 90 -7.38 14.96 -9.18
C TRP A 90 -8.79 15.53 -8.99
N MET A 91 -9.57 14.96 -8.06
CA MET A 91 -10.92 15.45 -7.73
C MET A 91 -10.89 16.90 -7.25
N LYS A 92 -9.94 17.22 -6.35
CA LYS A 92 -9.70 18.59 -5.88
C LYS A 92 -9.35 19.55 -7.02
N ALA A 93 -8.55 19.12 -8.00
CA ALA A 93 -8.16 19.95 -9.13
C ALA A 93 -9.33 20.30 -10.07
N HIS A 94 -10.34 19.42 -10.16
CA HIS A 94 -11.51 19.59 -11.01
C HIS A 94 -12.73 20.16 -10.27
N GLY A 95 -12.58 20.56 -9.00
CA GLY A 95 -13.66 21.15 -8.21
C GLY A 95 -14.69 20.14 -7.67
N TYR A 96 -14.41 18.84 -7.75
CA TYR A 96 -15.18 17.81 -7.07
C TYR A 96 -14.72 17.76 -5.61
N ALA A 97 -15.25 18.66 -4.78
CA ALA A 97 -15.02 18.68 -3.32
C ALA A 97 -16.08 17.84 -2.60
#